data_AF-A0A0X3YBX0-F1
#
_entry.id   AF-A0A0X3YBX0-F1
#
_cell.length_a   1.000
_cell.length_b   1.000
_cell.length_c   1.000
_cell.angle_alpha   90.00
_cell.angle_beta   90.00
_cell.angle_gamma   90.00
#
_symmetry.space_group_name_H-M   'P 1'
#
loop_
_entity.id
_entity.type
_entity.pdbx_description
1 polymer ?
#
loop_
_entity_poly.entity_id
_entity_poly.type
_entity_poly.pdbx_seq_one_letter_code
_entity_poly.pdbx_strand_id
1 'polypeptide(L)'
;MFAGIKEDIKSVFERDPAARSSFEILTTYPGLHAIWWHRVCHKLWRGNWKWLARFLSTIARWLTGVEIHPGAKIGRRFFIDHGMGVVIGETAEIGDDVTLYHGVTLGGTSWNPGKRHPTLGNGVVIGAGAKVLGPLYVGENARIGSNAVVVKDVPAGATVIGIPGRIVAKADVEVSAQRKQLAQKFGFDAYAVAADNPDPVANAIGRMLDHIQLLDTKVGELCHSVNQLGGNVCEEVPTVNIDEEDFKLAEQRAAQERKRDVEAFDPTI
;
A
#
# COMPACT_ATOMS: atom_id res chain seq x y z
N MET A 1 14.61 16.98 25.02
CA MET A 1 13.15 16.86 24.80
C MET A 1 12.65 18.04 23.98
N PHE A 2 12.85 19.29 24.41
CA PHE A 2 12.46 20.50 23.66
C PHE A 2 13.05 20.62 22.25
N ALA A 3 14.35 20.30 22.07
CA ALA A 3 14.96 20.29 20.74
C ALA A 3 14.30 19.29 19.78
N GLY A 4 13.88 18.13 20.29
CA GLY A 4 13.16 17.12 19.50
C GLY A 4 11.75 17.56 19.13
N ILE A 5 11.03 18.23 20.04
CA ILE A 5 9.70 18.78 19.74
C ILE A 5 9.75 19.81 18.61
N LYS A 6 10.74 20.71 18.64
CA LYS A 6 10.92 21.71 17.58
C LYS A 6 11.22 21.05 16.23
N GLU A 7 12.02 19.99 16.25
CA GLU A 7 12.36 19.22 15.07
C GLU A 7 11.15 18.45 14.51
N ASP A 8 10.36 17.82 15.38
CA ASP A 8 9.13 17.11 15.02
C ASP A 8 8.12 18.10 14.40
N ILE A 9 7.91 19.28 14.99
CA ILE A 9 7.03 20.33 14.44
C ILE A 9 7.51 20.80 13.05
N LYS A 10 8.83 20.98 12.87
CA LYS A 10 9.40 21.34 11.56
C LYS A 10 9.12 20.27 10.52
N SER A 11 9.23 18.99 10.89
CA SER A 11 8.95 17.88 9.97
C SER A 11 7.49 17.84 9.51
N VAL A 12 6.55 18.30 10.34
CA VAL A 12 5.14 18.43 9.93
C VAL A 12 4.98 19.48 8.84
N PHE A 13 5.55 20.67 8.99
CA PHE A 13 5.48 21.70 7.94
C PHE A 13 6.09 21.27 6.60
N GLU A 14 7.07 20.37 6.62
CA GLU A 14 7.72 19.86 5.40
C GLU A 14 6.87 18.78 4.69
N ARG A 15 5.95 18.12 5.40
CA ARG A 15 5.25 16.91 4.91
C ARG A 15 3.74 17.06 4.83
N ASP A 16 3.15 17.95 5.61
CA ASP A 16 1.71 18.20 5.67
C ASP A 16 1.39 19.61 5.17
N PRO A 17 0.87 19.75 3.94
CA PRO A 17 0.42 21.03 3.39
C PRO A 17 -0.72 21.70 4.17
N ALA A 18 -1.46 20.96 5.00
CA ALA A 18 -2.57 21.49 5.79
C ALA A 18 -2.10 22.20 7.07
N ALA A 19 -0.84 22.04 7.47
CA ALA A 19 -0.30 22.63 8.69
C ALA A 19 -0.07 24.14 8.54
N ARG A 20 -0.86 24.97 9.22
CA ARG A 20 -0.80 26.44 9.07
C ARG A 20 0.05 27.13 10.12
N SER A 21 0.10 26.59 11.34
CA SER A 21 0.82 27.22 12.45
C SER A 21 1.38 26.22 13.46
N SER A 22 2.45 26.61 14.18
CA SER A 22 3.04 25.76 15.21
C SER A 22 2.10 25.54 16.40
N PHE A 23 1.20 26.49 16.67
CA PHE A 23 0.20 26.37 17.73
C PHE A 23 -0.86 25.32 17.39
N GLU A 24 -1.34 25.31 16.14
CA GLU A 24 -2.21 24.25 15.61
C GLU A 24 -1.52 22.90 15.72
N ILE A 25 -0.28 22.78 15.22
CA ILE A 25 0.50 21.53 15.32
C ILE A 25 0.64 21.06 16.78
N LEU A 26 0.93 21.96 17.70
CA LEU A 26 1.10 21.63 19.11
C LEU A 26 -0.20 21.15 19.77
N THR A 27 -1.36 21.65 19.33
CA THR A 27 -2.64 21.44 20.02
C THR A 27 -3.57 20.42 19.35
N THR A 28 -3.47 20.21 18.03
CA THR A 28 -4.43 19.42 17.26
C THR A 28 -3.84 18.26 16.46
N TYR A 29 -2.56 17.93 16.63
CA TYR A 29 -1.93 16.80 15.92
C TYR A 29 -1.77 15.58 16.84
N PRO A 30 -2.75 14.66 16.86
CA PRO A 30 -2.72 13.49 17.74
C PRO A 30 -1.53 12.56 17.48
N GLY A 31 -1.04 12.52 16.23
CA GLY A 31 0.15 11.76 15.87
C GLY A 31 1.41 12.22 16.60
N LEU A 32 1.66 13.54 16.66
CA LEU A 32 2.78 14.09 17.43
C LEU A 32 2.61 13.89 18.94
N HIS A 33 1.38 14.07 19.45
CA HIS A 33 1.08 13.82 20.85
C HIS A 33 1.44 12.38 21.23
N ALA A 34 1.01 11.40 20.42
CA ALA A 34 1.32 9.99 20.64
C ALA A 34 2.82 9.71 20.66
N ILE A 35 3.60 10.36 19.78
CA ILE A 35 5.06 10.24 19.74
C ILE A 35 5.68 10.78 21.03
N TRP A 36 5.27 11.96 21.49
CA TRP A 36 5.82 12.56 22.71
C TRP A 36 5.49 11.74 23.95
N TRP A 37 4.25 11.25 24.05
CA TRP A 37 3.84 10.29 25.09
C TRP A 37 4.68 9.01 25.02
N HIS A 38 4.88 8.45 23.83
CA HIS A 38 5.73 7.27 23.64
C HIS A 38 7.16 7.54 24.10
N ARG A 39 7.78 8.67 23.76
CA ARG A 39 9.16 8.99 24.19
C ARG A 39 9.30 9.04 25.72
N VAL A 40 8.26 9.45 26.45
CA VAL A 40 8.22 9.36 27.92
C VAL A 40 8.03 7.91 28.38
N CYS A 41 7.06 7.20 27.82
CA CYS A 41 6.78 5.80 28.16
C CYS A 41 7.98 4.89 27.88
N HIS A 42 8.71 5.13 26.79
CA HIS A 42 9.91 4.39 26.40
C HIS A 42 11.05 4.57 27.43
N LYS A 43 11.23 5.78 27.96
CA LYS A 43 12.20 6.02 29.04
C LYS A 43 11.83 5.24 30.31
N LEU A 44 10.56 5.26 30.71
CA LEU A 44 10.07 4.48 31.85
C LEU A 44 10.26 2.97 31.61
N TRP A 45 9.97 2.52 30.39
CA TRP A 45 10.17 1.13 29.99
C TRP A 45 11.64 0.72 30.11
N ARG A 46 12.57 1.55 29.66
CA ARG A 46 14.03 1.31 29.79
C ARG A 46 14.52 1.39 31.24
N GLY A 47 13.86 2.17 32.09
CA GLY A 47 14.14 2.23 33.52
C GLY A 47 13.60 1.05 34.34
N ASN A 48 13.00 0.03 33.70
CA ASN A 48 12.30 -1.10 34.32
C ASN A 48 10.97 -0.77 35.02
N TRP A 49 10.38 0.41 34.78
CA TRP A 49 9.04 0.76 35.26
C TRP A 49 7.99 0.27 34.26
N LYS A 50 7.99 -1.04 33.98
CA LYS A 50 7.27 -1.66 32.84
C LYS A 50 5.76 -1.45 32.92
N TRP A 51 5.18 -1.67 34.11
CA TRP A 51 3.75 -1.48 34.33
C TRP A 51 3.33 -0.03 34.12
N LEU A 52 4.06 0.94 34.70
CA LEU A 52 3.75 2.36 34.55
C LEU A 52 3.86 2.81 33.09
N ALA A 53 4.92 2.39 32.40
CA ALA A 53 5.08 2.65 30.97
C ALA A 53 3.90 2.11 30.16
N ARG A 54 3.42 0.90 30.49
CA ARG A 54 2.26 0.29 29.83
C ARG A 54 0.96 1.04 30.12
N PHE A 55 0.73 1.38 31.38
CA PHE A 55 -0.46 2.14 31.80
C PHE A 55 -0.53 3.50 31.10
N LEU A 56 0.56 4.27 31.09
CA LEU A 56 0.60 5.57 30.41
C LEU A 56 0.43 5.46 28.90
N SER A 57 1.02 4.43 28.27
CA SER A 57 0.79 4.20 26.84
C SER A 57 -0.67 3.85 26.50
N THR A 58 -1.40 3.22 27.42
CA THR A 58 -2.84 2.97 27.25
C THR A 58 -3.65 4.25 27.34
N ILE A 59 -3.30 5.16 28.26
CA ILE A 59 -3.92 6.49 28.33
C ILE A 59 -3.64 7.27 27.04
N ALA A 60 -2.40 7.27 26.57
CA ALA A 60 -2.03 7.91 25.31
C ALA A 60 -2.85 7.35 24.13
N ARG A 61 -3.05 6.04 24.07
CA ARG A 61 -3.91 5.40 23.07
C ARG A 61 -5.35 5.90 23.15
N TRP A 62 -5.93 6.02 24.34
CA TRP A 62 -7.30 6.51 24.50
C TRP A 62 -7.45 7.96 24.04
N LEU A 63 -6.45 8.81 24.29
CA LEU A 63 -6.50 10.23 23.92
C LEU A 63 -6.21 10.47 22.43
N THR A 64 -5.36 9.64 21.80
CA THR A 64 -4.85 9.90 20.45
C THR A 64 -5.36 8.93 19.38
N GLY A 65 -5.89 7.76 19.77
CA GLY A 65 -6.22 6.68 18.85
C GLY A 65 -5.01 5.93 18.28
N VAL A 66 -3.78 6.27 18.72
CA VAL A 66 -2.52 5.66 18.28
C VAL A 66 -2.02 4.71 19.37
N GLU A 67 -1.81 3.44 19.02
CA GLU A 67 -1.20 2.46 19.92
C GLU A 67 0.29 2.29 19.61
N ILE A 68 1.15 2.72 20.54
CA ILE A 68 2.60 2.49 20.45
C ILE A 68 3.07 1.74 21.68
N HIS A 69 3.59 0.53 21.50
CA HIS A 69 4.17 -0.23 22.60
C HIS A 69 5.41 0.52 23.16
N PRO A 70 5.56 0.68 24.50
CA PRO A 70 6.70 1.38 25.09
C PRO A 70 8.06 0.79 24.72
N GLY A 71 8.10 -0.50 24.41
CA GLY A 71 9.30 -1.21 23.95
C GLY A 71 9.77 -0.87 22.53
N ALA A 72 8.90 -0.29 21.69
CA ALA A 72 9.26 0.06 20.31
C ALA A 72 10.39 1.10 20.30
N LYS A 73 11.26 1.03 19.29
CA LYS A 73 12.35 2.00 19.09
C LYS A 73 11.98 2.93 17.94
N ILE A 74 11.95 4.22 18.20
CA ILE A 74 11.54 5.24 17.22
C ILE A 74 12.64 6.29 17.07
N GLY A 75 13.05 6.52 15.83
CA GLY A 75 14.01 7.54 15.42
C GLY A 75 13.52 8.98 15.58
N ARG A 76 14.18 9.88 14.87
CA ARG A 76 13.92 11.32 14.80
C ARG A 76 12.99 11.65 13.64
N ARG A 77 12.22 12.74 13.76
CA ARG A 77 11.33 13.23 12.68
C ARG A 77 10.38 12.14 12.17
N PHE A 78 9.97 11.27 13.08
CA PHE A 78 8.93 10.29 12.84
C PHE A 78 7.61 11.03 12.77
N PHE A 79 6.86 10.84 11.70
CA PHE A 79 5.60 11.53 11.48
C PHE A 79 4.47 10.52 11.37
N ILE A 80 3.41 10.74 12.14
CA ILE A 80 2.16 9.99 12.03
C ILE A 80 1.09 10.96 11.60
N ASP A 81 0.62 10.82 10.36
CA ASP A 81 -0.45 11.63 9.82
C ASP A 81 -1.83 11.03 10.13
N HIS A 82 -2.77 11.87 10.55
CA HIS A 82 -4.10 11.57 11.09
C HIS A 82 -4.14 10.67 12.35
N GLY A 83 -3.23 9.71 12.50
CA GLY A 83 -2.98 8.93 13.73
C GLY A 83 -3.96 7.78 14.01
N MET A 84 -5.25 7.95 13.74
CA MET A 84 -6.27 6.99 14.18
C MET A 84 -6.01 5.56 13.71
N GLY A 85 -6.02 4.59 14.65
CA GLY A 85 -5.89 3.17 14.34
C GLY A 85 -4.48 2.72 13.96
N VAL A 86 -3.46 3.57 14.16
CA VAL A 86 -2.06 3.14 14.03
C VAL A 86 -1.67 2.24 15.19
N VAL A 87 -1.06 1.09 14.88
CA VAL A 87 -0.62 0.10 15.86
C VAL A 87 0.84 -0.27 15.63
N ILE A 88 1.69 -0.01 16.63
CA ILE A 88 3.14 -0.26 16.60
C ILE A 88 3.50 -1.21 17.74
N GLY A 89 3.91 -2.43 17.38
CA GLY A 89 4.20 -3.47 18.35
C GLY A 89 5.55 -3.35 19.07
N GLU A 90 5.75 -4.20 20.07
CA GLU A 90 6.84 -4.10 21.06
C GLU A 90 8.24 -4.06 20.46
N THR A 91 8.52 -4.93 19.50
CA THR A 91 9.87 -5.10 18.95
C THR A 91 10.06 -4.36 17.63
N ALA A 92 9.16 -3.44 17.31
CA ALA A 92 9.24 -2.62 16.12
C ALA A 92 10.43 -1.65 16.26
N GLU A 93 11.18 -1.50 15.18
CA GLU A 93 12.28 -0.54 15.10
C GLU A 93 12.01 0.37 13.90
N ILE A 94 11.98 1.68 14.14
CA ILE A 94 11.61 2.68 13.15
C ILE A 94 12.77 3.67 13.04
N GLY A 95 13.32 3.81 11.83
CA GLY A 95 14.39 4.75 11.51
C GLY A 95 13.95 6.22 11.58
N ASP A 96 14.84 7.09 11.11
CA ASP A 96 14.60 8.52 11.02
C ASP A 96 13.74 8.86 9.80
N ASP A 97 13.00 9.96 9.85
CA ASP A 97 12.21 10.49 8.73
C ASP A 97 11.11 9.57 8.19
N VAL A 98 10.70 8.57 8.97
CA VAL A 98 9.60 7.68 8.59
C VAL A 98 8.26 8.39 8.71
N THR A 99 7.37 8.15 7.75
CA THR A 99 5.99 8.65 7.76
C THR A 99 4.99 7.49 7.74
N LEU A 100 4.08 7.46 8.70
CA LEU A 100 2.92 6.56 8.69
C LEU A 100 1.63 7.34 8.56
N TYR A 101 0.69 6.84 7.78
CA TYR A 101 -0.69 7.32 7.77
C TYR A 101 -1.57 6.53 8.75
N HIS A 102 -2.81 6.96 8.93
CA HIS A 102 -3.80 6.29 9.79
C HIS A 102 -3.99 4.80 9.44
N GLY A 103 -4.41 4.00 10.43
CA GLY A 103 -4.75 2.59 10.24
C GLY A 103 -3.57 1.66 9.92
N VAL A 104 -2.33 2.16 9.95
CA VAL A 104 -1.12 1.35 9.72
C VAL A 104 -0.87 0.41 10.88
N THR A 105 -0.48 -0.84 10.60
CA THR A 105 -0.08 -1.80 11.62
C THR A 105 1.33 -2.32 11.35
N LEU A 106 2.21 -2.17 12.34
CA LEU A 106 3.51 -2.83 12.43
C LEU A 106 3.38 -4.00 13.41
N GLY A 107 2.92 -5.13 12.89
CA GLY A 107 2.41 -6.26 13.66
C GLY A 107 3.37 -7.46 13.73
N GLY A 108 3.14 -8.33 14.71
CA GLY A 108 3.85 -9.59 14.85
C GLY A 108 3.14 -10.74 14.13
N THR A 109 3.90 -11.76 13.73
CA THR A 109 3.37 -13.01 13.13
C THR A 109 3.57 -14.24 14.00
N SER A 110 4.24 -14.11 15.15
CA SER A 110 4.59 -15.22 16.03
C SER A 110 4.22 -14.93 17.49
N TRP A 111 3.87 -15.99 18.21
CA TRP A 111 3.63 -16.00 19.67
C TRP A 111 4.92 -16.11 20.48
N ASN A 112 6.05 -16.41 19.83
CA ASN A 112 7.32 -16.62 20.52
C ASN A 112 7.89 -15.29 21.05
N PRO A 113 8.52 -15.32 22.24
CA PRO A 113 9.26 -14.17 22.75
C PRO A 113 10.44 -13.85 21.82
N GLY A 114 10.67 -12.56 21.55
CA GLY A 114 11.77 -12.08 20.69
C GLY A 114 11.33 -11.08 19.61
N LYS A 115 12.24 -10.85 18.66
CA LYS A 115 12.01 -9.98 17.50
C LYS A 115 10.94 -10.61 16.60
N ARG A 116 9.82 -9.90 16.46
CA ARG A 116 8.63 -10.38 15.74
C ARG A 116 7.90 -9.28 14.98
N HIS A 117 8.25 -8.03 15.22
CA HIS A 117 7.69 -6.87 14.51
C HIS A 117 8.71 -6.31 13.51
N PRO A 118 8.27 -5.52 12.52
CA PRO A 118 9.14 -5.02 11.45
C PRO A 118 10.27 -4.10 11.93
N THR A 119 11.28 -3.96 11.08
CA THR A 119 12.26 -2.87 11.14
C THR A 119 12.11 -2.00 9.89
N LEU A 120 11.90 -0.70 10.08
CA LEU A 120 11.80 0.28 8.99
C LEU A 120 13.10 1.09 8.91
N GLY A 121 13.69 1.14 7.71
CA GLY A 121 14.80 2.02 7.40
C GLY A 121 14.40 3.51 7.37
N ASN A 122 15.38 4.37 7.13
CA ASN A 122 15.17 5.80 7.10
C ASN A 122 14.30 6.24 5.90
N GLY A 123 13.48 7.28 6.09
CA GLY A 123 12.68 7.87 5.00
C GLY A 123 11.56 6.98 4.44
N VAL A 124 11.24 5.87 5.11
CA VAL A 124 10.15 4.97 4.69
C VAL A 124 8.80 5.68 4.80
N VAL A 125 7.94 5.48 3.80
CA VAL A 125 6.56 5.99 3.81
C VAL A 125 5.58 4.82 3.74
N ILE A 126 4.66 4.75 4.70
CA ILE A 126 3.65 3.69 4.76
C ILE A 126 2.25 4.31 4.66
N GLY A 127 1.58 4.02 3.54
CA GLY A 127 0.25 4.50 3.20
C GLY A 127 -0.84 4.02 4.16
N ALA A 128 -1.97 4.70 4.11
CA ALA A 128 -3.08 4.50 5.02
C ALA A 128 -3.57 3.04 5.02
N GLY A 129 -3.82 2.48 6.20
CA GLY A 129 -4.38 1.14 6.36
C GLY A 129 -3.42 -0.02 6.07
N ALA A 130 -2.17 0.23 5.67
CA ALA A 130 -1.23 -0.84 5.34
C ALA A 130 -0.87 -1.70 6.56
N LYS A 131 -0.60 -2.99 6.32
CA LYS A 131 -0.21 -3.97 7.34
C LYS A 131 1.17 -4.51 7.01
N VAL A 132 2.14 -4.26 7.88
CA VAL A 132 3.50 -4.80 7.76
C VAL A 132 3.70 -5.79 8.90
N LEU A 133 3.80 -7.07 8.56
CA LEU A 133 3.64 -8.17 9.51
C LEU A 133 4.89 -9.05 9.55
N GLY A 134 5.45 -9.19 10.75
CA GLY A 134 6.57 -10.09 11.03
C GLY A 134 7.91 -9.37 11.20
N PRO A 135 8.99 -10.11 11.53
CA PRO A 135 10.32 -9.57 11.73
C PRO A 135 11.04 -9.31 10.39
N LEU A 136 10.40 -8.54 9.51
CA LEU A 136 10.92 -8.17 8.19
C LEU A 136 11.58 -6.79 8.19
N TYR A 137 12.43 -6.54 7.21
CA TYR A 137 13.07 -5.27 6.96
C TYR A 137 12.43 -4.53 5.79
N VAL A 138 12.07 -3.27 6.01
CA VAL A 138 11.65 -2.33 4.96
C VAL A 138 12.80 -1.37 4.70
N GLY A 139 13.43 -1.46 3.53
CA GLY A 139 14.60 -0.69 3.16
C GLY A 139 14.37 0.81 3.12
N GLU A 140 15.46 1.58 3.19
CA GLU A 140 15.40 3.04 3.22
C GLU A 140 14.68 3.61 2.00
N ASN A 141 13.92 4.68 2.21
CA ASN A 141 13.11 5.36 1.19
C ASN A 141 12.10 4.46 0.45
N ALA A 142 11.83 3.25 0.95
CA ALA A 142 10.79 2.40 0.41
C ALA A 142 9.39 2.98 0.70
N ARG A 143 8.44 2.66 -0.18
CA ARG A 143 7.06 3.13 -0.11
C ARG A 143 6.11 1.95 -0.06
N ILE A 144 5.27 1.90 0.96
CA ILE A 144 4.20 0.90 1.07
C ILE A 144 2.89 1.58 0.73
N GLY A 145 2.18 1.07 -0.28
CA GLY A 145 0.90 1.60 -0.71
C GLY A 145 -0.19 1.41 0.34
N SER A 146 -1.23 2.22 0.25
CA SER A 146 -2.40 2.14 1.13
C SER A 146 -3.03 0.74 1.06
N ASN A 147 -3.48 0.24 2.20
CA ASN A 147 -4.06 -1.10 2.39
C ASN A 147 -3.19 -2.28 1.93
N ALA A 148 -1.91 -2.07 1.60
CA ALA A 148 -1.03 -3.17 1.23
C ALA A 148 -0.73 -4.08 2.43
N VAL A 149 -0.56 -5.38 2.19
CA VAL A 149 -0.19 -6.37 3.23
C VAL A 149 1.20 -6.93 2.94
N VAL A 150 2.19 -6.45 3.68
CA VAL A 150 3.61 -6.77 3.49
C VAL A 150 4.03 -7.85 4.47
N VAL A 151 4.48 -8.99 3.92
CA VAL A 151 4.90 -10.18 4.67
C VAL A 151 6.31 -10.66 4.30
N LYS A 152 7.04 -9.87 3.52
CA LYS A 152 8.42 -10.14 3.07
C LYS A 152 9.24 -8.85 3.10
N ASP A 153 10.56 -8.99 3.13
CA ASP A 153 11.48 -7.87 3.08
C ASP A 153 11.26 -7.01 1.84
N VAL A 154 11.43 -5.70 2.00
CA VAL A 154 11.25 -4.71 0.94
C VAL A 154 12.60 -4.04 0.65
N PRO A 155 13.11 -4.10 -0.59
CA PRO A 155 14.35 -3.42 -0.96
C PRO A 155 14.27 -1.89 -0.76
N ALA A 156 15.42 -1.25 -0.58
CA ALA A 156 15.51 0.20 -0.50
C ALA A 156 14.97 0.87 -1.78
N GLY A 157 14.22 1.97 -1.62
CA GLY A 157 13.61 2.73 -2.71
C GLY A 157 12.49 2.02 -3.47
N ALA A 158 12.14 0.78 -3.11
CA ALA A 158 11.08 0.02 -3.76
C ALA A 158 9.68 0.50 -3.33
N THR A 159 8.70 0.35 -4.23
CA THR A 159 7.29 0.57 -3.92
C THR A 159 6.56 -0.76 -3.85
N VAL A 160 5.82 -1.03 -2.78
CA VAL A 160 5.05 -2.25 -2.59
C VAL A 160 3.57 -1.93 -2.48
N ILE A 161 2.73 -2.60 -3.26
CA ILE A 161 1.27 -2.43 -3.19
C ILE A 161 0.53 -3.78 -3.23
N GLY A 162 -0.76 -3.76 -2.89
CA GLY A 162 -1.66 -4.92 -3.02
C GLY A 162 -1.65 -5.88 -1.83
N ILE A 163 -2.48 -6.91 -1.94
CA ILE A 163 -2.69 -7.95 -0.92
C ILE A 163 -2.60 -9.33 -1.60
N PRO A 164 -1.55 -10.13 -1.35
CA PRO A 164 -0.33 -9.78 -0.62
C PRO A 164 0.51 -8.75 -1.39
N GLY A 165 1.31 -7.98 -0.66
CA GLY A 165 2.13 -6.89 -1.18
C GLY A 165 3.16 -7.39 -2.19
N ARG A 166 3.20 -6.75 -3.36
CA ARG A 166 4.18 -7.00 -4.42
C ARG A 166 4.96 -5.74 -4.76
N ILE A 167 6.24 -5.91 -5.07
CA ILE A 167 7.10 -4.82 -5.52
C ILE A 167 6.68 -4.41 -6.93
N VAL A 168 6.39 -3.13 -7.12
CA VAL A 168 6.10 -2.53 -8.42
C VAL A 168 7.41 -2.02 -9.01
N ALA A 169 7.78 -2.53 -10.18
CA ALA A 169 8.86 -1.93 -10.96
C ALA A 169 8.38 -0.58 -11.51
N LYS A 170 9.23 0.45 -11.49
CA LYS A 170 8.94 1.69 -12.22
C LYS A 170 8.71 1.32 -13.68
N ALA A 171 7.55 1.68 -14.22
CA ALA A 171 7.27 1.46 -15.64
C ALA A 171 8.33 2.17 -16.49
N ASP A 172 8.92 1.45 -17.43
CA ASP A 172 9.82 2.04 -18.43
C ASP A 172 9.03 3.05 -19.27
N VAL A 173 9.57 4.26 -19.39
CA VAL A 173 8.92 5.41 -20.04
C VAL A 173 8.57 5.11 -21.51
N GLU A 174 9.35 4.26 -22.19
CA GLU A 174 9.12 3.87 -23.58
C GLU A 174 7.89 2.97 -23.78
N VAL A 175 7.64 2.02 -22.86
CA VAL A 175 6.48 1.11 -22.91
C VAL A 175 5.17 1.88 -22.69
N SER A 176 5.21 2.98 -21.92
CA SER A 176 4.07 3.87 -21.70
C SER A 176 3.62 4.60 -22.97
N ALA A 177 4.56 4.97 -23.85
CA ALA A 177 4.25 5.75 -25.05
C ALA A 177 3.55 4.92 -26.13
N GLN A 178 4.04 3.69 -26.40
CA GLN A 178 3.43 2.78 -27.36
C GLN A 178 2.00 2.36 -26.94
N ARG A 179 1.80 2.05 -25.65
CA ARG A 179 0.48 1.69 -25.13
C ARG A 179 -0.52 2.84 -25.14
N LYS A 180 -0.09 4.09 -24.90
CA LYS A 180 -0.94 5.28 -25.03
C LYS A 180 -1.44 5.49 -26.45
N GLN A 181 -0.60 5.26 -27.46
CA GLN A 181 -1.01 5.32 -28.87
C GLN A 181 -2.02 4.22 -29.21
N LEU A 182 -1.87 3.02 -28.65
CA LEU A 182 -2.86 1.95 -28.80
C LEU A 182 -4.18 2.26 -28.11
N ALA A 183 -4.18 2.73 -26.86
CA ALA A 183 -5.39 3.11 -26.14
C ALA A 183 -6.20 4.18 -26.90
N GLN A 184 -5.51 5.15 -27.50
CA GLN A 184 -6.13 6.16 -28.38
C GLN A 184 -6.71 5.56 -29.66
N LYS A 185 -6.05 4.56 -30.26
CA LYS A 185 -6.51 3.90 -31.49
C LYS A 185 -7.78 3.05 -31.27
N PHE A 186 -7.93 2.45 -30.09
CA PHE A 186 -9.07 1.59 -29.76
C PHE A 186 -10.17 2.29 -28.94
N GLY A 187 -9.99 3.56 -28.57
CA GLY A 187 -11.01 4.39 -27.91
C GLY A 187 -11.41 3.92 -26.49
N PHE A 188 -10.64 2.99 -25.90
CA PHE A 188 -10.91 2.41 -24.60
C PHE A 188 -9.68 2.59 -23.70
N ASP A 189 -9.81 3.47 -22.70
CA ASP A 189 -8.82 3.61 -21.63
C ASP A 189 -9.34 2.82 -20.43
N ALA A 190 -8.95 1.55 -20.35
CA ALA A 190 -9.31 0.72 -19.21
C ALA A 190 -8.59 1.30 -17.99
N TYR A 191 -9.32 1.95 -17.08
CA TYR A 191 -8.80 2.44 -15.79
C TYR A 191 -8.03 1.36 -15.00
N ALA A 192 -8.23 0.08 -15.33
CA ALA A 192 -7.53 -1.06 -14.75
C ALA A 192 -6.28 -1.52 -15.53
N VAL A 193 -5.86 -0.92 -16.64
CA VAL A 193 -4.68 -1.37 -17.45
C VAL A 193 -3.78 -0.20 -17.87
N ALA A 194 -3.94 0.96 -17.24
CA ALA A 194 -3.07 2.11 -17.50
C ALA A 194 -1.60 1.77 -17.16
N ALA A 195 -0.64 2.35 -17.90
CA ALA A 195 0.78 2.06 -17.75
C ALA A 195 1.37 2.49 -16.39
N ASP A 196 0.68 3.40 -15.71
CA ASP A 196 0.96 3.86 -14.36
C ASP A 196 0.12 3.14 -13.29
N ASN A 197 -0.73 2.17 -13.69
CA ASN A 197 -1.48 1.36 -12.74
C ASN A 197 -0.49 0.50 -11.94
N PRO A 198 -0.37 0.71 -10.62
CA PRO A 198 0.57 -0.03 -9.81
C PRO A 198 0.15 -1.50 -9.63
N ASP A 199 -1.07 -1.88 -10.01
CA ASP A 199 -1.57 -3.25 -9.85
C ASP A 199 -0.78 -4.26 -10.72
N PRO A 200 -0.13 -5.27 -10.11
CA PRO A 200 0.59 -6.30 -10.85
C PRO A 200 -0.32 -7.18 -11.72
N VAL A 201 -1.59 -7.39 -11.33
CA VAL A 201 -2.56 -8.17 -12.10
C VAL A 201 -2.99 -7.41 -13.35
N ALA A 202 -3.34 -6.14 -13.18
CA ALA A 202 -3.56 -5.19 -14.27
C ALA A 202 -2.41 -5.19 -15.29
N ASN A 203 -1.18 -5.08 -14.80
CA ASN A 203 0.01 -5.09 -15.66
C ASN A 203 0.18 -6.41 -16.41
N ALA A 204 -0.11 -7.55 -15.77
CA ALA A 204 -0.06 -8.86 -16.41
C ALA A 204 -1.12 -8.99 -17.52
N ILE A 205 -2.36 -8.53 -17.26
CA ILE A 205 -3.42 -8.48 -18.27
C ILE A 205 -3.01 -7.60 -19.45
N GLY A 206 -2.45 -6.41 -19.17
CA GLY A 206 -1.93 -5.53 -20.23
C GLY A 206 -0.82 -6.17 -21.05
N ARG A 207 0.11 -6.90 -20.42
CA ARG A 207 1.17 -7.66 -21.13
C ARG A 207 0.60 -8.77 -22.02
N MET A 208 -0.46 -9.45 -21.57
CA MET A 208 -1.13 -10.48 -22.37
C MET A 208 -1.84 -9.87 -23.58
N LEU A 209 -2.54 -8.75 -23.39
CA LEU A 209 -3.21 -8.02 -24.47
C LEU A 209 -2.21 -7.53 -25.53
N ASP A 210 -1.09 -6.94 -25.12
CA ASP A 210 -0.02 -6.54 -26.05
C ASP A 210 0.49 -7.74 -26.86
N HIS A 211 0.68 -8.89 -26.20
CA HIS A 211 1.16 -10.09 -26.87
C HIS A 211 0.14 -10.62 -27.89
N ILE A 212 -1.15 -10.61 -27.55
CA ILE A 212 -2.24 -10.97 -28.46
C ILE A 212 -2.24 -10.06 -29.69
N GLN A 213 -2.08 -8.74 -29.51
CA GLN A 213 -2.03 -7.79 -30.63
C GLN A 213 -0.80 -7.96 -31.52
N LEU A 214 0.36 -8.27 -30.92
CA LEU A 214 1.57 -8.61 -31.68
C LEU A 214 1.38 -9.89 -32.49
N LEU A 215 0.71 -10.90 -31.91
CA LEU A 215 0.35 -12.13 -32.61
C LEU A 215 -0.64 -11.84 -33.74
N ASP A 216 -1.69 -11.06 -33.51
CA ASP A 216 -2.68 -10.69 -34.54
C ASP A 216 -2.02 -9.97 -35.72
N THR A 217 -1.10 -9.03 -35.44
CA THR A 217 -0.34 -8.32 -36.47
C THR A 217 0.49 -9.30 -37.30
N LYS A 218 1.22 -10.20 -36.64
CA LYS A 218 2.09 -11.18 -37.30
C LYS A 218 1.31 -12.23 -38.09
N VAL A 219 0.15 -12.64 -37.58
CA VAL A 219 -0.80 -13.50 -38.29
C VAL A 219 -1.32 -12.78 -39.54
N GLY A 220 -1.67 -11.50 -39.43
CA GLY A 220 -2.07 -10.69 -40.58
C GLY A 220 -1.01 -10.61 -41.68
N GLU A 221 0.26 -10.39 -41.31
CA GLU A 221 1.40 -10.39 -42.25
C GLU A 221 1.60 -11.75 -42.93
N LEU A 222 1.48 -12.84 -42.16
CA LEU A 222 1.53 -14.20 -42.68
C LEU A 222 0.39 -14.48 -43.67
N CYS A 223 -0.84 -14.13 -43.32
CA CYS A 223 -2.00 -14.29 -44.21
C CYS A 223 -1.80 -13.50 -45.52
N HIS A 224 -1.29 -12.27 -45.44
CA HIS A 224 -1.00 -11.46 -46.63
C HIS A 224 0.05 -12.11 -47.53
N SER A 225 1.13 -12.63 -46.93
CA SER A 225 2.21 -13.30 -47.67
C SER A 225 1.74 -14.60 -48.33
N VAL A 226 0.90 -15.38 -47.65
CA VAL A 226 0.33 -16.63 -48.19
C VAL A 226 -0.65 -16.34 -49.33
N ASN A 227 -1.48 -15.30 -49.20
CA ASN A 227 -2.42 -14.90 -50.25
C ASN A 227 -1.69 -14.35 -51.48
N GLN A 228 -0.56 -13.64 -51.32
CA GLN A 228 0.30 -13.23 -52.44
C GLN A 228 0.92 -14.43 -53.20
N LEU A 229 1.17 -15.55 -52.52
CA LEU A 229 1.69 -16.78 -53.12
C LEU A 229 0.60 -17.66 -53.76
N GLY A 230 -0.66 -17.19 -53.79
CA GLY A 230 -1.80 -17.89 -54.39
C GLY A 230 -2.63 -18.74 -53.42
N GLY A 231 -2.43 -18.59 -52.11
CA GLY A 231 -3.34 -19.15 -51.10
C GLY A 231 -4.62 -18.32 -50.96
N ASN A 232 -5.64 -18.90 -50.30
CA ASN A 232 -6.81 -18.16 -49.83
C ASN A 232 -7.07 -18.49 -48.36
N VAL A 233 -6.53 -17.66 -47.46
CA VAL A 233 -6.62 -17.86 -46.00
C VAL A 233 -6.96 -16.53 -45.31
N CYS A 234 -7.67 -16.61 -44.18
CA CYS A 234 -7.98 -15.48 -43.29
C CYS A 234 -8.96 -14.42 -43.84
N GLU A 235 -10.06 -14.83 -44.50
CA GLU A 235 -11.08 -13.90 -45.03
C GLU A 235 -11.85 -13.13 -43.92
N GLU A 236 -12.05 -13.74 -42.75
CA GLU A 236 -12.68 -13.09 -41.59
C GLU A 236 -11.85 -13.33 -40.31
N VAL A 237 -11.51 -12.25 -39.61
CA VAL A 237 -10.92 -12.33 -38.27
C VAL A 237 -12.05 -12.63 -37.28
N PRO A 238 -11.97 -13.68 -36.46
CA PRO A 238 -12.98 -13.93 -35.42
C PRO A 238 -13.03 -12.73 -34.48
N THR A 239 -14.15 -12.02 -34.47
CA THR A 239 -14.41 -10.98 -33.47
C THR A 239 -14.92 -11.66 -32.21
N VAL A 240 -14.23 -11.42 -31.09
CA VAL A 240 -14.80 -11.75 -29.77
C VAL A 240 -15.86 -10.70 -29.49
N ASN A 241 -17.12 -11.03 -29.77
CA ASN A 241 -18.24 -10.19 -29.38
C ASN A 241 -18.37 -10.26 -27.85
N ILE A 242 -18.00 -9.17 -27.21
CA ILE A 242 -18.18 -8.94 -25.78
C ILE A 242 -19.50 -8.16 -25.69
N ASP A 243 -20.64 -8.85 -25.70
CA ASP A 243 -21.92 -8.18 -25.56
C ASP A 243 -22.06 -7.61 -24.15
N GLU A 244 -22.41 -6.32 -24.04
CA GLU A 244 -22.63 -5.65 -22.74
C GLU A 244 -23.70 -6.35 -21.88
N GLU A 245 -24.64 -7.06 -22.52
CA GLU A 245 -25.66 -7.84 -21.82
C GLU A 245 -25.07 -9.01 -21.03
N ASP A 246 -24.04 -9.67 -21.54
CA ASP A 246 -23.40 -10.80 -20.85
C ASP A 246 -22.72 -10.35 -19.54
N PHE A 247 -22.11 -9.17 -19.54
CA PHE A 247 -21.52 -8.58 -18.34
C PHE A 247 -22.58 -8.18 -17.32
N LYS A 248 -23.66 -7.54 -17.78
CA LYS A 248 -24.80 -7.21 -16.91
C LYS A 248 -25.42 -8.46 -16.29
N LEU A 249 -25.59 -9.53 -17.06
CA LEU A 249 -26.12 -10.79 -16.57
C LEU A 249 -25.18 -11.45 -15.55
N ALA A 250 -23.88 -11.46 -15.83
CA ALA A 250 -22.87 -12.01 -14.91
C ALA A 250 -22.84 -11.23 -13.60
N GLU A 251 -22.89 -9.90 -13.65
CA GLU A 251 -22.93 -9.04 -12.46
C GLU A 251 -24.21 -9.26 -11.65
N GLN A 252 -25.36 -9.37 -12.31
CA GLN A 252 -26.65 -9.67 -11.67
C GLN A 252 -26.66 -11.04 -10.99
N ARG A 253 -26.10 -12.08 -11.63
CA ARG A 253 -25.95 -13.41 -11.01
C ARG A 253 -25.05 -13.35 -9.78
N ALA A 254 -23.90 -12.70 -9.89
CA ALA A 254 -22.98 -12.55 -8.76
C ALA A 254 -23.61 -11.75 -7.60
N ALA A 255 -24.44 -10.75 -7.91
CA ALA A 255 -25.19 -10.00 -6.91
C ALA A 255 -26.25 -10.86 -6.20
N GLN A 256 -26.96 -11.73 -6.94
CA GLN A 256 -27.91 -12.68 -6.37
C GLN A 256 -27.22 -13.72 -5.47
N GLU A 257 -26.05 -14.23 -5.89
CA GLU A 257 -25.25 -15.14 -5.06
C GLU A 257 -24.81 -14.50 -3.75
N ARG A 258 -24.25 -13.28 -3.81
CA ARG A 258 -23.87 -12.53 -2.60
C ARG A 258 -25.07 -12.31 -1.67
N LYS A 259 -26.24 -12.01 -2.22
CA LYS A 259 -27.45 -11.81 -1.43
C LYS A 259 -27.90 -13.10 -0.76
N ARG A 260 -27.87 -14.22 -1.48
CA ARG A 260 -28.16 -15.55 -0.94
C ARG A 260 -27.19 -15.93 0.16
N ASP A 261 -25.90 -15.65 -0.01
CA ASP A 261 -24.88 -15.98 0.99
C ASP A 261 -25.04 -15.14 2.27
N VAL A 262 -25.47 -13.87 2.14
CA VAL A 262 -25.84 -13.01 3.28
C VAL A 262 -27.12 -13.50 3.96
N GLU A 263 -28.11 -13.95 3.19
CA GLU A 263 -29.37 -14.49 3.74
C GLU A 263 -29.17 -15.88 4.38
N ALA A 264 -28.21 -16.66 3.88
CA ALA A 264 -27.81 -17.96 4.44
C ALA A 264 -26.78 -17.84 5.58
N PHE A 265 -26.25 -16.65 5.82
CA PHE A 265 -25.35 -16.37 6.93
C PHE A 265 -26.15 -16.38 8.24
N ASP A 266 -26.03 -17.47 8.99
CA ASP A 266 -26.57 -17.59 10.35
C ASP A 266 -25.61 -16.86 11.33
N PRO A 267 -26.03 -15.71 11.90
CA PRO A 267 -25.18 -14.95 12.82
C PRO A 267 -25.13 -15.54 14.23
N THR A 268 -25.74 -16.70 14.49
CA THR A 268 -25.84 -17.32 15.82
C THR A 268 -24.86 -18.46 16.09
N ILE A 269 -23.80 -18.60 15.28
CA ILE A 269 -22.61 -19.43 15.59
C ILE A 269 -21.45 -18.56 16.02
#